data_AF-A0A2U3B540-F1
#
_entry.id   AF-A0A2U3B540-F1
#
_cell.length_a   1.000
_cell.length_b   1.000
_cell.length_c   1.000
_cell.angle_alpha   90.00
_cell.angle_beta   90.00
_cell.angle_gamma   90.00
#
_symmetry.space_group_name_H-M   'P 1'
#
loop_
_entity.id
_entity.type
_entity.pdbx_description
1 polymer ?
#
loop_
_entity_poly.entity_id
_entity_poly.type
_entity_poly.pdbx_seq_one_letter_code
_entity_poly.pdbx_strand_id
1 'polypeptide(L)' 'MDIFDMYRSGFKRGYEHGSSGKRRMAAWELILTKPVIWLPGVNIFSYLEGYIMGYRDGITTLRVRIN' A
#
# COMPACT_ATOMS: atom_id res chain seq x y z
N MET A 1 -6.42 17.20 6.91
CA MET A 1 -6.16 16.13 5.92
C MET A 1 -6.32 14.84 6.69
N ASP A 2 -7.55 14.32 6.63
CA ASP A 2 -8.10 13.37 7.59
C ASP A 2 -7.49 11.99 7.38
N ILE A 3 -7.51 11.16 8.42
CA ILE A 3 -6.95 9.80 8.44
C ILE A 3 -7.36 8.93 7.22
N PHE A 4 -8.54 9.19 6.65
CA PHE A 4 -9.04 8.56 5.43
C PHE A 4 -8.20 8.84 4.16
N ASP A 5 -7.58 10.01 4.03
CA ASP A 5 -6.78 10.37 2.86
C ASP A 5 -5.48 9.54 2.80
N MET A 6 -4.88 9.30 3.98
CA MET A 6 -3.65 8.52 4.11
C MET A 6 -3.93 7.03 3.91
N TYR A 7 -5.01 6.51 4.49
CA TYR A 7 -5.45 5.13 4.24
C TYR A 7 -5.72 4.88 2.77
N ARG A 8 -6.48 5.77 2.11
CA ARG A 8 -6.84 5.63 0.69
C ARG A 8 -5.61 5.69 -0.22
N SER A 9 -4.66 6.57 0.10
CA SER A 9 -3.40 6.68 -0.62
C SER A 9 -2.56 5.41 -0.50
N GLY A 10 -2.44 4.87 0.72
CA GLY A 10 -1.80 3.59 0.98
C GLY A 10 -2.48 2.46 0.20
N PHE A 11 -3.80 2.36 0.29
CA PHE A 11 -4.61 1.35 -0.38
C PHE A 11 -4.41 1.34 -1.88
N LYS A 12 -4.52 2.51 -2.54
CA LYS A 12 -4.35 2.61 -4.00
C LYS A 12 -2.99 2.08 -4.44
N ARG A 13 -1.92 2.48 -3.75
CA ARG A 13 -0.54 2.09 -4.08
C ARG A 13 -0.27 0.62 -3.85
N GLY A 14 -0.75 0.10 -2.71
CA GLY A 14 -0.72 -1.33 -2.41
C GLY A 14 -1.45 -2.14 -3.49
N TYR A 15 -2.64 -1.71 -3.89
CA TYR A 15 -3.44 -2.36 -4.93
C TYR A 15 -2.75 -2.40 -6.30
N GLU A 16 -2.17 -1.28 -6.74
CA GLU A 16 -1.40 -1.21 -7.99
C GLU A 16 -0.22 -2.21 -7.99
N HIS A 17 0.47 -2.35 -6.86
CA HIS A 17 1.55 -3.30 -6.72
C HIS A 17 1.09 -4.77 -6.67
N GLY A 18 0.00 -5.04 -5.96
CA GLY A 18 -0.58 -6.38 -5.88
C GLY A 18 -1.12 -6.86 -7.24
N SER A 19 -1.89 -6.00 -7.91
CA SER A 19 -2.53 -6.30 -9.21
C SER A 19 -1.56 -6.36 -10.39
N SER A 20 -0.37 -5.78 -10.27
CA SER A 20 0.69 -5.87 -11.29
C SER A 20 1.70 -7.00 -11.03
N GLY A 21 1.58 -7.72 -9.91
CA GLY A 21 2.48 -8.82 -9.54
C GLY A 21 3.90 -8.36 -9.16
N LYS A 22 4.12 -7.06 -8.95
CA LYS A 22 5.44 -6.45 -8.70
C LYS A 22 5.89 -6.60 -7.25
N ARG A 23 6.04 -7.84 -6.78
CA ARG A 23 6.39 -8.17 -5.37
C ARG A 23 7.68 -7.49 -4.89
N ARG A 24 8.70 -7.39 -5.76
CA ARG A 24 9.99 -6.74 -5.43
C ARG A 24 9.84 -5.22 -5.26
N MET A 25 9.06 -4.56 -6.11
CA MET A 25 8.80 -3.11 -5.95
C MET A 25 7.99 -2.81 -4.70
N ALA A 26 7.01 -3.68 -4.36
CA ALA A 26 6.26 -3.54 -3.12
C ALA A 26 7.15 -3.64 -1.86
N ALA A 27 8.09 -4.59 -1.86
CA ALA A 27 9.04 -4.74 -0.76
C ALA A 27 9.97 -3.51 -0.64
N TRP A 28 10.47 -3.00 -1.77
CA TRP A 28 11.30 -1.79 -1.79
C TRP A 28 10.53 -0.56 -1.30
N GLU A 29 9.29 -0.35 -1.75
CA GLU A 29 8.48 0.77 -1.28
C GLU A 29 8.19 0.70 0.21
N LEU A 30 7.83 -0.47 0.74
CA LEU A 30 7.60 -0.65 2.17
C LEU A 30 8.86 -0.33 2.99
N ILE A 31 10.04 -0.70 2.50
CA ILE A 31 11.32 -0.36 3.13
C ILE A 31 11.61 1.14 3.04
N LEU A 32 11.33 1.79 1.91
CA LEU A 32 11.54 3.23 1.70
C LEU A 32 10.50 4.11 2.39
N THR A 33 9.31 3.60 2.69
CA THR A 33 8.32 4.28 3.54
C THR A 33 8.66 4.22 5.04
N LYS A 34 9.59 3.34 5.45
CA LYS A 34 10.10 3.28 6.84
C LYS A 34 11.11 4.37 7.22
N PRO A 35 11.83 5.06 6.32
CA PRO A 35 12.63 6.24 6.70
C PRO A 35 11.94 7.58 6.43
N VAL A 36 10.85 7.64 5.66
CA VAL A 36 10.00 8.85 5.53
C VAL A 36 9.05 8.92 6.73
N ILE A 37 9.64 8.87 7.91
CA ILE A 37 9.04 8.95 9.24
C ILE A 37 9.52 10.30 9.78
N TRP A 38 8.72 10.99 10.59
CA TRP A 38 9.03 12.25 11.30
C TRP A 38 8.33 13.52 10.80
N LEU A 39 7.19 13.42 10.11
CA LEU A 39 6.28 14.56 10.02
C LEU A 39 5.15 14.42 11.06
N PRO A 40 5.14 15.24 12.14
CA PRO A 40 4.07 15.22 13.12
C PRO A 40 2.73 15.55 12.44
N GLY A 41 1.72 14.70 12.64
CA GLY A 41 0.39 14.83 12.02
C GLY A 41 0.10 13.89 10.85
N VAL A 42 1.09 13.11 10.38
CA VAL A 42 0.86 12.06 9.36
C VAL A 42 0.56 10.74 10.06
N ASN A 43 -0.69 10.25 9.98
CA ASN A 43 -1.05 8.94 10.52
C ASN A 43 -0.53 7.81 9.61
N ILE A 44 0.74 7.46 9.82
CA ILE A 44 1.47 6.44 9.05
C ILE A 44 0.89 5.04 9.21
N PHE A 45 0.32 4.73 10.38
CA PHE A 45 -0.32 3.44 10.63
C PHE A 45 -1.50 3.26 9.67
N SER A 46 -2.31 4.30 9.47
CA SER A 46 -3.41 4.26 8.51
C SER A 46 -2.93 4.10 7.06
N TYR A 47 -1.82 4.74 6.66
CA TYR A 47 -1.23 4.52 5.32
C TYR A 47 -0.75 3.08 5.15
N LEU A 48 -0.02 2.52 6.14
CA LEU A 48 0.50 1.17 6.08
C LEU A 48 -0.62 0.12 6.09
N GLU A 49 -1.65 0.31 6.92
CA GLU A 49 -2.86 -0.53 6.92
C GLU A 49 -3.55 -0.50 5.55
N GLY A 50 -3.74 0.70 4.99
CA GLY A 50 -4.28 0.87 3.64
C GLY A 50 -3.44 0.09 2.63
N TYR A 51 -2.12 0.28 2.64
CA TYR A 51 -1.21 -0.38 1.72
C TYR A 51 -1.26 -1.90 1.78
N ILE A 52 -1.24 -2.48 2.98
CA ILE A 52 -1.30 -3.93 3.17
C ILE A 52 -2.64 -4.48 2.66
N MET A 53 -3.74 -3.79 2.96
CA MET A 53 -5.07 -4.18 2.51
C MET A 53 -5.20 -4.11 0.99
N GLY A 54 -4.77 -3.00 0.37
CA GLY A 54 -4.78 -2.83 -1.07
C GLY A 54 -3.91 -3.88 -1.78
N TYR A 55 -2.73 -4.18 -1.26
CA TYR A 55 -1.84 -5.19 -1.84
C TYR A 55 -2.44 -6.60 -1.83
N ARG A 56 -3.10 -6.99 -0.73
CA ARG A 56 -3.81 -8.28 -0.63
C ARG A 56 -4.95 -8.37 -1.64
N ASP A 57 -5.72 -7.29 -1.79
CA ASP A 57 -6.84 -7.23 -2.72
C ASP A 57 -6.37 -7.26 -4.19
N GLY A 58 -5.29 -6.53 -4.49
CA GLY A 58 -4.64 -6.54 -5.80
C GLY A 58 -4.11 -7.93 -6.18
N ILE A 59 -3.50 -8.66 -5.24
CA ILE A 59 -3.05 -10.06 -5.48
C ILE A 59 -4.23 -10.97 -5.78
N THR A 60 -5.33 -10.83 -5.03
CA THR A 60 -6.54 -11.64 -5.23
C THR A 60 -7.12 -11.38 -6.63
N THR A 61 -7.22 -10.12 -7.04
CA THR A 61 -7.66 -9.73 -8.39
C THR A 61 -6.74 -10.29 -9.48
N LEU A 62 -5.42 -10.19 -9.29
CA LEU A 62 -4.44 -10.76 -10.22
C LEU A 62 -4.58 -12.28 -10.34
N ARG A 63 -4.80 -12.99 -9.22
CA ARG A 63 -5.03 -14.44 -9.22
C ARG A 63 -6.29 -14.81 -10.00
N VAL A 64 -7.37 -14.05 -9.86
CA VAL A 64 -8.60 -14.27 -10.64
C VAL A 64 -8.39 -14.03 -12.13
N ARG A 65 -7.55 -13.06 -12.53
CA ARG A 65 -7.25 -12.78 -13.94
C ARG A 65 -6.39 -13.83 -14.65
N ILE A 66 -5.65 -14.64 -13.91
CA ILE A 66 -4.72 -15.65 -14.46
C ILE A 66 -5.38 -17.04 -14.56
N ASN A 67 -6.45 -17.29 -13.80
CA ASN A 67 -7.31 -18.47 -13.93
C ASN A 67 -8.36 -18.25 -15.03
#